data_AF-A0A6M0A966-F1
#
_entry.id   AF-A0A6M0A966-F1
#
_cell.length_a   1.000
_cell.length_b   1.000
_cell.length_c   1.000
_cell.angle_alpha   90.00
_cell.angle_beta   90.00
_cell.angle_gamma   90.00
#
_symmetry.space_group_name_H-M   'P 1'
#
loop_
_entity.id
_entity.type
_entity.pdbx_description
1 polymer ?
#
loop_
_entity_poly.entity_id
_entity_poly.type
_entity_poly.pdbx_seq_one_letter_code
_entity_poly.pdbx_strand_id
1 'polypeptide(L)' 'SQITGSVRWREISLRLPVEGIEKVVEVGPGKVLTGLIKRMCPKLILENVNSIADLQQCLVVR' A
#
# COMPACT_ATOMS: atom_id res chain seq x y z
N SER A 1 -10.58 -17.73 -11.29
CA SER A 1 -10.76 -16.27 -11.37
C SER A 1 -10.57 -15.68 -9.97
N GLN A 2 -10.36 -14.38 -9.82
CA GLN A 2 -10.33 -13.75 -8.48
C GLN A 2 -11.69 -13.85 -7.76
N ILE A 3 -12.78 -14.13 -8.50
CA ILE A 3 -14.14 -14.31 -7.95
C ILE A 3 -14.22 -15.52 -7.03
N THR A 4 -13.57 -16.64 -7.36
CA THR A 4 -13.59 -17.87 -6.55
C THR A 4 -12.25 -18.17 -5.89
N GLY A 5 -11.20 -17.44 -6.25
CA GLY A 5 -9.85 -17.61 -5.72
C GLY A 5 -9.63 -16.82 -4.43
N SER A 6 -8.73 -17.32 -3.58
CA SER A 6 -8.29 -16.59 -2.39
C SER A 6 -7.49 -15.34 -2.77
N VAL A 7 -7.73 -14.24 -2.06
CA VAL A 7 -6.93 -13.01 -2.19
C VAL A 7 -5.69 -13.11 -1.30
N ARG A 8 -4.52 -13.25 -1.94
CA ARG A 8 -3.23 -13.49 -1.29
C ARG A 8 -2.49 -12.20 -0.92
N TRP A 9 -3.16 -11.33 -0.15
CA TRP A 9 -2.61 -10.02 0.22
C TRP A 9 -1.33 -10.10 1.05
N ARG A 10 -1.16 -11.18 1.82
CA ARG A 10 0.05 -11.37 2.62
C ARG A 10 1.27 -11.51 1.74
N GLU A 11 1.17 -12.38 0.74
CA GLU A 11 2.30 -12.69 -0.13
C GLU A 11 2.61 -11.55 -1.09
N ILE A 12 1.58 -10.83 -1.56
CA ILE A 12 1.77 -9.58 -2.31
C ILE A 12 2.56 -8.58 -1.45
N SER A 13 2.15 -8.35 -0.20
CA SER A 13 2.80 -7.37 0.67
C SER A 13 4.27 -7.72 0.95
N LEU A 14 4.56 -8.99 1.24
CA LEU A 14 5.93 -9.46 1.47
C LEU A 14 6.81 -9.40 0.22
N ARG A 15 6.21 -9.37 -0.97
CA ARG A 15 6.94 -9.26 -2.24
C ARG A 15 7.40 -7.84 -2.54
N LEU A 16 6.65 -6.83 -2.12
CA LEU A 16 6.97 -5.41 -2.36
C LEU A 16 8.43 -5.03 -2.03
N PRO A 17 8.95 -5.28 -0.81
CA PRO A 17 10.34 -4.93 -0.49
C PRO A 17 11.36 -5.78 -1.25
N VAL A 18 11.01 -7.02 -1.65
CA VAL A 18 11.89 -7.89 -2.45
C VAL A 18 12.08 -7.33 -3.86
N GLU A 19 11.08 -6.63 -4.37
CA GLU A 19 11.12 -5.96 -5.67
C GLU A 19 11.71 -4.55 -5.59
N GLY A 20 12.28 -4.16 -4.44
CA GLY A 20 12.91 -2.86 -4.23
C GLY A 20 11.92 -1.71 -4.07
N ILE A 21 10.63 -2.01 -3.81
CA ILE A 21 9.67 -0.95 -3.48
C ILE A 21 9.97 -0.45 -2.07
N GLU A 22 10.11 0.87 -1.96
CA GLU A 22 10.39 1.55 -0.68
C GLU A 22 9.17 2.31 -0.15
N LYS A 23 8.25 2.70 -1.05
CA LYS A 23 7.07 3.50 -0.73
C LYS A 23 5.80 2.91 -1.34
N VAL A 24 4.74 2.83 -0.55
CA VAL A 24 3.41 2.40 -0.98
C VAL A 24 2.39 3.48 -0.66
N VAL A 25 1.53 3.78 -1.63
CA VAL A 25 0.44 4.75 -1.49
C VAL A 25 -0.89 4.02 -1.63
N GLU A 26 -1.71 3.99 -0.57
CA GLU A 26 -3.08 3.50 -0.62
C GLU A 26 -4.00 4.59 -1.17
N VAL A 27 -4.64 4.34 -2.32
CA VAL A 27 -5.58 5.28 -2.95
C VAL A 27 -7.00 4.83 -2.69
N GLY A 28 -7.78 5.65 -1.99
CA GLY A 28 -9.14 5.35 -1.59
C GLY A 28 -9.43 5.70 -0.13
N PRO A 29 -10.70 5.63 0.29
CA PRO A 29 -11.09 5.99 1.64
C PRO A 29 -10.60 4.98 2.69
N GLY A 30 -10.10 5.49 3.81
CA GLY A 30 -9.61 4.68 4.92
C GLY A 30 -8.16 4.25 4.74
N LYS A 31 -7.72 3.32 5.60
CA LYS A 31 -6.30 2.94 5.75
C LYS A 31 -6.11 1.43 5.92
N VAL A 32 -6.97 0.65 5.28
CA VAL A 32 -7.04 -0.82 5.50
C VAL A 32 -5.80 -1.48 4.93
N LEU A 33 -5.44 -1.18 3.68
CA LEU A 33 -4.27 -1.77 3.04
C LEU A 33 -2.98 -1.27 3.70
N THR A 34 -2.92 0.02 4.05
CA THR A 34 -1.83 0.62 4.82
C THR A 34 -1.63 -0.14 6.14
N GLY A 35 -2.71 -0.39 6.89
CA GLY A 35 -2.63 -1.15 8.14
C GLY A 35 -2.25 -2.63 7.96
N LEU A 36 -2.64 -3.25 6.85
CA LEU A 36 -2.20 -4.59 6.49
C LEU A 36 -0.69 -4.60 6.20
N ILE A 37 -0.23 -3.75 5.29
CA ILE A 37 1.18 -3.67 4.89
C ILE A 37 2.06 -3.30 6.07
N LYS A 38 1.65 -2.36 6.93
CA LYS A 38 2.41 -1.97 8.14
C LYS A 38 2.71 -3.16 9.07
N ARG A 39 1.78 -4.12 9.19
CA ARG A 39 1.98 -5.33 10.03
C ARG A 39 2.95 -6.33 9.41
N MET A 40 3.04 -6.38 8.09
CA MET A 40 3.84 -7.37 7.36
C MET A 40 5.21 -6.82 6.97
N CYS A 41 5.29 -5.53 6.67
CA CYS A 41 6.45 -4.85 6.11
C CYS A 41 6.61 -3.47 6.80
N PRO A 42 7.01 -3.43 8.08
CA PRO A 42 7.05 -2.20 8.87
C PRO A 42 8.11 -1.19 8.40
N LYS A 43 9.02 -1.57 7.50
CA LYS A 43 10.08 -0.72 6.95
C LYS A 43 9.66 0.07 5.71
N LEU A 44 8.52 -0.27 5.10
CA LEU A 44 8.01 0.48 3.94
C LEU A 44 7.51 1.85 4.39
N ILE A 45 7.75 2.87 3.57
CA ILE A 45 7.10 4.17 3.69
C ILE A 45 5.65 3.98 3.22
N LEU A 46 4.68 4.35 4.06
CA LEU A 46 3.26 4.17 3.76
C LEU A 46 2.55 5.51 3.80
N GLU A 47 1.84 5.81 2.71
CA GLU A 47 1.02 7.01 2.56
C GLU A 47 -0.38 6.63 2.07
N ASN A 48 -1.32 7.57 2.19
CA ASN A 48 -2.71 7.32 1.86
C ASN A 48 -3.36 8.59 1.28
N VAL A 49 -4.13 8.40 0.20
CA VAL A 49 -4.85 9.45 -0.52
C VAL A 49 -6.33 9.12 -0.42
N ASN A 50 -7.05 9.85 0.43
CA ASN A 50 -8.50 9.65 0.63
C ASN A 50 -9.32 10.63 -0.21
N SER A 51 -8.72 11.74 -0.62
CA SER A 51 -9.36 12.82 -1.35
C SER A 51 -8.40 13.49 -2.34
N ILE A 52 -8.94 14.33 -3.22
CA ILE A 52 -8.15 15.13 -4.16
C ILE A 52 -7.18 16.07 -3.42
N ALA A 53 -7.58 16.57 -2.24
CA ALA A 53 -6.72 17.43 -1.44
C ALA A 53 -5.45 16.72 -0.94
N ASP A 54 -5.53 15.40 -0.69
CA ASP A 54 -4.39 14.59 -0.22
C ASP A 54 -3.39 14.29 -1.35
N LEU A 55 -3.77 14.49 -2.62
CA LEU A 55 -2.96 14.14 -3.78
C LEU A 55 -1.62 14.87 -3.79
N GLN A 56 -1.61 16.14 -3.37
CA GLN A 56 -0.39 16.96 -3.29
C GLN A 56 0.64 16.38 -2.33
N GLN A 57 0.20 15.61 -1.32
CA GLN A 57 1.06 15.02 -0.32
C GLN A 57 1.90 13.85 -0.87
N CYS A 58 1.38 13.15 -1.89
CA CYS A 58 2.04 12.00 -2.51
C CYS A 58 2.87 12.35 -3.75
N LEU A 59 2.67 13.53 -4.36
CA LEU A 59 3.31 13.93 -5.63
C LEU A 59 4.77 14.40 -5.49
N VAL A 60 5.26 14.62 -4.27
CA VAL A 60 6.67 14.95 -4.04
C VAL A 60 7.48 13.65 -3.98
N VAL A 61 7.91 13.17 -5.14
CA VAL A 61 8.98 12.16 -5.21
C VAL A 61 10.27 12.90 -4.88
N ARG A 62 10.81 12.68 -3.67
CA ARG A 62 12.13 13.16 -3.27
C ARG A 62 13.21 12.17 -3.66
#